data_AF-A0AAX6E7G8-F1
#
_entry.id   AF-A0AAX6E7G8-F1
#
_cell.length_a   1.000
_cell.length_b   1.000
_cell.length_c   1.000
_cell.angle_alpha   90.00
_cell.angle_beta   90.00
_cell.angle_gamma   90.00
#
_symmetry.space_group_name_H-M   'P 1'
#
loop_
_entity.id
_entity.type
_entity.pdbx_description
1 polymer ?
#
loop_
_entity_poly.entity_id
_entity_poly.type
_entity_poly.pdbx_seq_one_letter_code
_entity_poly.pdbx_strand_id
1 'polypeptide(L)'
;MLEPLIENKMDPYLLPVIQGSYQNFQATVGTNIVDVTLIARRCTRRTGTRMWRRGADSDGYVANFVETEQILHYNGFTASFIQVRGSIPLLWEQIVDLTYKPSFEIVRPEDGPKVAERHFLDLCKKYGSVLAVNLVNTHGGEGRLSERFSNAMQPILSDNIQYVQFDFHKICGHIHFERLSILYDQIEDYLKNHRNFLLNMDGEKIEEQTGVVRTNCIDCLDRTNVTQSMIARKVMERQLNQIGVFNANDSISAYPTFDTSFKNMWANHGDEISIQYSGTPALKGDFVRCGTRTIQGIAKDGWNSLARYYLNNFADGSKQDAIDLLQGHYIVSASRDLALPAEPEGLEAYVSMKLASVLVLTGLMFAMMSLRQARNDWRHLLLSLVSAGLSLGIGAYMRANGRKFTNRPRLLKSRH
;
A
#
# COMPACT_ATOMS: atom_id res chain seq x y z
N MET A 1 8.28 19.96 14.22
CA MET A 1 9.72 19.91 14.62
C MET A 1 10.55 21.04 14.00
N LEU A 2 10.40 21.37 12.71
CA LEU A 2 11.19 22.44 12.08
C LEU A 2 10.54 23.83 12.15
N GLU A 3 9.30 23.96 12.66
CA GLU A 3 8.58 25.25 12.77
C GLU A 3 9.41 26.36 13.41
N PRO A 4 10.10 26.16 14.55
CA PRO A 4 10.93 27.23 15.11
C PRO A 4 12.08 27.64 14.20
N LEU A 5 12.67 26.71 13.45
CA LEU A 5 13.76 27.03 12.50
C LEU A 5 13.23 27.81 11.30
N ILE A 6 12.04 27.45 10.81
CA ILE A 6 11.34 28.16 9.72
C ILE A 6 10.96 29.58 10.17
N GLU A 7 10.36 29.73 11.34
CA GLU A 7 9.96 31.03 11.91
C GLU A 7 11.16 31.96 12.14
N ASN A 8 12.31 31.40 12.51
CA ASN A 8 13.56 32.13 12.69
C ASN A 8 14.39 32.30 11.40
N LYS A 9 13.86 31.92 10.23
CA LYS A 9 14.52 32.05 8.92
C LYS A 9 15.90 31.39 8.86
N MET A 10 16.05 30.25 9.51
CA MET A 10 17.28 29.48 9.56
C MET A 10 17.42 28.55 8.35
N ASP A 11 17.18 29.07 7.14
CA ASP A 11 17.11 28.29 5.90
C ASP A 11 18.32 27.38 5.64
N PRO A 12 19.58 27.79 5.92
CA PRO A 12 20.75 26.91 5.75
C PRO A 12 20.73 25.65 6.62
N TYR A 13 19.91 25.64 7.69
CA TYR A 13 19.74 24.49 8.59
C TYR A 13 18.50 23.65 8.26
N LEU A 14 17.69 24.08 7.28
CA LEU A 14 16.51 23.36 6.84
C LEU A 14 16.91 22.39 5.71
N LEU A 15 17.05 21.11 6.05
CA LEU A 15 17.27 20.04 5.06
C LEU A 15 15.97 19.21 4.89
N PRO A 16 15.25 19.34 3.78
CA PRO A 16 14.11 18.49 3.48
C PRO A 16 14.55 17.04 3.26
N VAL A 17 13.87 16.09 3.91
CA VAL A 17 14.11 14.66 3.75
C VAL A 17 12.81 13.99 3.29
N ILE A 18 12.92 13.10 2.30
CA ILE A 18 11.79 12.31 1.82
C ILE A 18 11.73 10.97 2.54
N GLN A 19 10.51 10.55 2.90
CA GLN A 19 10.22 9.16 3.22
C GLN A 19 9.70 8.48 1.95
N GLY A 20 10.35 7.42 1.48
CA GLY A 20 9.94 6.74 0.27
C GLY A 20 11.02 5.81 -0.27
N SER A 21 11.30 5.88 -1.57
CA SER A 21 12.21 4.97 -2.28
C SER A 21 12.98 5.75 -3.34
N TYR A 22 14.24 5.38 -3.54
CA TYR A 22 15.08 5.88 -4.62
C TYR A 22 15.74 4.69 -5.30
N GLN A 23 15.54 4.55 -6.60
CA GLN A 23 16.17 3.52 -7.41
C GLN A 23 16.72 4.14 -8.69
N ASN A 24 17.81 3.58 -9.20
CA ASN A 24 18.44 4.06 -10.42
C ASN A 24 19.10 2.90 -11.16
N PHE A 25 19.08 2.96 -12.49
CA PHE A 25 19.92 2.12 -13.33
C PHE A 25 20.32 2.85 -14.61
N GLN A 26 21.47 2.48 -15.15
CA GLN A 26 21.88 2.84 -16.50
C GLN A 26 21.85 1.60 -17.39
N ALA A 27 21.36 1.75 -18.61
CA ALA A 27 21.29 0.66 -19.56
C ALA A 27 21.59 1.12 -20.98
N THR A 28 22.25 0.25 -21.74
CA THR A 28 22.57 0.47 -23.14
C THR A 28 21.41 0.05 -24.02
N VAL A 29 20.98 0.95 -24.90
CA VAL A 29 20.01 0.72 -25.98
C VAL A 29 20.74 0.96 -27.31
N GLY A 30 21.14 -0.12 -27.98
CA GLY A 30 22.00 -0.01 -29.16
C GLY A 30 23.36 0.60 -28.81
N THR A 31 23.65 1.82 -29.27
CA THR A 31 24.85 2.59 -28.92
C THR A 31 24.61 3.64 -27.83
N ASN A 32 23.35 3.83 -27.44
CA ASN A 32 22.93 4.92 -26.57
C ASN A 32 22.94 4.45 -25.10
N ILE A 33 23.49 5.25 -24.20
CA ILE A 33 23.43 4.98 -22.75
C ILE A 33 22.33 5.83 -22.15
N VAL A 34 21.34 5.16 -21.56
CA VAL A 34 20.16 5.79 -20.99
C VAL A 34 20.21 5.65 -19.48
N ASP A 35 19.95 6.74 -18.76
CA ASP A 35 19.84 6.76 -17.31
C ASP A 35 18.37 6.85 -16.89
N VAL A 36 17.95 5.95 -16.00
CA VAL A 36 16.58 5.88 -15.49
C VAL A 36 16.60 5.97 -13.97
N THR A 37 15.86 6.93 -13.42
CA THR A 37 15.66 7.10 -11.98
C THR A 37 14.19 6.90 -11.65
N LEU A 38 13.91 6.26 -10.52
CA LEU A 38 12.57 6.12 -9.96
C LEU A 38 12.57 6.61 -8.52
N ILE A 39 11.76 7.64 -8.25
CA ILE A 39 11.63 8.26 -6.93
C ILE A 39 10.21 8.06 -6.43
N ALA A 40 10.08 7.64 -5.18
CA ALA A 40 8.81 7.55 -4.49
C ALA A 40 8.81 8.51 -3.30
N ARG A 41 7.75 9.28 -3.14
CA ARG A 41 7.57 10.24 -2.04
C ARG A 41 6.25 9.94 -1.34
N ARG A 42 6.32 9.51 -0.08
CA ARG A 42 5.14 9.23 0.74
C ARG A 42 4.69 10.49 1.45
N CYS A 43 3.41 10.83 1.32
CA CYS A 43 2.81 11.97 1.98
C CYS A 43 2.74 11.76 3.50
N THR A 44 3.13 12.76 4.28
CA THR A 44 3.15 12.72 5.75
C THR A 44 1.78 13.03 6.39
N ARG A 45 0.82 13.57 5.64
CA ARG A 45 -0.46 14.07 6.17
C ARG A 45 -1.33 12.99 6.82
N ARG A 46 -1.33 11.76 6.27
CA ARG A 46 -2.08 10.62 6.83
C ARG A 46 -1.30 9.32 6.66
N THR A 47 -0.13 9.20 7.27
CA THR A 47 0.57 7.91 7.24
C THR A 47 0.09 6.97 8.33
N GLY A 48 0.28 5.68 8.08
CA GLY A 48 0.13 4.69 9.12
C GLY A 48 0.36 3.27 8.63
N THR A 49 0.19 2.34 9.55
CA THR A 49 0.33 0.91 9.29
C THR A 49 -0.91 0.36 8.59
N ARG A 50 -0.74 -0.76 7.88
CA ARG A 50 -1.71 -1.31 6.92
C ARG A 50 -3.13 -1.44 7.46
N MET A 51 -3.32 -1.81 8.72
CA MET A 51 -4.65 -2.07 9.30
C MET A 51 -5.10 -0.99 10.29
N TRP A 52 -4.19 -0.15 10.79
CA TRP A 52 -4.52 0.94 11.71
C TRP A 52 -4.78 2.27 11.02
N ARG A 53 -4.36 2.42 9.75
CA ARG A 53 -4.65 3.62 8.96
C ARG A 53 -5.09 3.24 7.54
N ARG A 54 -6.38 3.43 7.26
CA ARG A 54 -7.01 3.28 5.94
C ARG A 54 -7.96 4.46 5.68
N GLY A 55 -8.45 4.53 4.45
CA GLY A 55 -9.36 5.58 4.03
C GLY A 55 -8.73 6.97 4.00
N ALA A 56 -9.59 7.96 3.89
CA ALA A 56 -9.26 9.37 4.07
C ALA A 56 -9.63 9.86 5.48
N ASP A 57 -9.15 11.03 5.86
CA ASP A 57 -9.78 11.85 6.91
C ASP A 57 -10.87 12.75 6.32
N SER A 58 -11.51 13.54 7.19
CA SER A 58 -12.52 14.53 6.81
C SER A 58 -11.99 15.61 5.86
N ASP A 59 -10.69 15.86 5.84
CA ASP A 59 -10.04 16.88 5.00
C ASP A 59 -9.68 16.35 3.61
N GLY A 60 -9.86 15.04 3.37
CA GLY A 60 -9.58 14.40 2.09
C GLY A 60 -8.14 13.90 1.94
N TYR A 61 -7.34 13.88 3.02
CA TYR A 61 -6.03 13.26 2.97
C TYR A 61 -6.18 11.75 3.08
N VAL A 62 -5.72 11.02 2.07
CA VAL A 62 -5.80 9.56 2.04
C VAL A 62 -4.62 8.90 2.72
N ALA A 63 -4.89 7.76 3.36
CA ALA A 63 -3.87 6.96 3.98
C ALA A 63 -2.86 6.45 2.95
N ASN A 64 -1.58 6.50 3.31
CA ASN A 64 -0.47 5.95 2.53
C ASN A 64 -0.43 6.47 1.08
N PHE A 65 -0.69 7.76 0.90
CA PHE A 65 -0.51 8.43 -0.39
C PHE A 65 0.96 8.44 -0.79
N VAL A 66 1.25 8.03 -2.02
CA VAL A 66 2.60 7.99 -2.59
C VAL A 66 2.56 8.60 -3.99
N GLU A 67 3.45 9.55 -4.22
CA GLU A 67 3.79 10.06 -5.54
C GLU A 67 5.01 9.28 -6.05
N THR A 68 4.89 8.69 -7.24
CA THR A 68 5.96 7.95 -7.90
C THR A 68 6.33 8.69 -9.18
N GLU A 69 7.59 9.06 -9.31
CA GLU A 69 8.13 9.78 -10.44
C GLU A 69 9.22 8.96 -11.10
N GLN A 70 9.06 8.75 -12.40
CA GLN A 70 10.03 8.11 -13.27
C GLN A 70 10.72 9.18 -14.10
N ILE A 71 12.04 9.26 -14.00
CA ILE A 71 12.88 10.22 -14.71
C ILE A 71 13.76 9.44 -15.68
N LEU A 72 13.85 9.95 -16.90
CA LEU A 72 14.67 9.44 -17.99
C LEU A 72 15.64 10.54 -18.40
N HIS A 73 16.93 10.24 -18.40
CA HIS A 73 17.96 11.17 -18.86
C HIS A 73 18.80 10.55 -19.97
N TYR A 74 18.99 11.31 -21.05
CA TYR A 74 19.76 10.89 -22.22
C TYR A 74 20.27 12.10 -23.01
N ASN A 75 21.59 12.21 -23.22
CA ASN A 75 22.22 13.26 -24.04
C ASN A 75 21.67 14.68 -23.76
N GLY A 76 21.50 15.05 -22.50
CA GLY A 76 20.95 16.36 -22.11
C GLY A 76 19.42 16.44 -22.06
N PHE A 77 18.70 15.55 -22.76
CA PHE A 77 17.25 15.43 -22.58
C PHE A 77 16.91 14.91 -21.19
N THR A 78 15.87 15.47 -20.59
CA THR A 78 15.31 15.00 -19.33
C THR A 78 13.80 14.87 -19.48
N ALA A 79 13.29 13.65 -19.38
CA ALA A 79 11.86 13.38 -19.35
C ALA A 79 11.44 12.93 -17.94
N SER A 80 10.26 13.35 -17.49
CA SER A 80 9.68 12.92 -16.21
C SER A 80 8.22 12.53 -16.38
N PHE A 81 7.82 11.49 -15.67
CA PHE A 81 6.44 11.02 -15.61
C PHE A 81 6.04 10.69 -14.18
N ILE A 82 4.97 11.34 -13.71
CA ILE A 82 4.43 11.21 -12.36
C ILE A 82 3.15 10.38 -12.38
N GLN A 83 3.03 9.46 -11.43
CA GLN A 83 1.79 8.77 -11.08
C GLN A 83 1.58 8.82 -9.57
N VAL A 84 0.33 8.74 -9.12
CA VAL A 84 0.03 8.72 -7.69
C VAL A 84 -0.78 7.49 -7.29
N ARG A 85 -0.62 7.08 -6.04
CA ARG A 85 -1.43 6.02 -5.42
C ARG A 85 -1.79 6.37 -3.99
N GLY A 86 -2.85 5.77 -3.48
CA GLY A 86 -3.25 5.93 -2.08
C GLY A 86 -4.43 5.05 -1.72
N SER A 87 -4.88 5.13 -0.47
CA SER A 87 -6.11 4.48 -0.03
C SER A 87 -7.35 5.03 -0.77
N ILE A 88 -8.46 4.32 -0.69
CA ILE A 88 -9.76 4.77 -1.23
C ILE A 88 -10.19 6.02 -0.44
N PRO A 89 -10.57 7.14 -1.09
CA PRO A 89 -10.87 8.42 -0.45
C PRO A 89 -12.28 8.43 0.14
N LEU A 90 -12.53 7.48 1.04
CA LEU A 90 -13.73 7.38 1.86
C LEU A 90 -13.30 7.28 3.32
N LEU A 91 -14.21 7.58 4.24
CA LEU A 91 -14.01 7.33 5.66
C LEU A 91 -14.26 5.83 5.93
N TRP A 92 -13.20 5.04 6.05
CA TRP A 92 -13.34 3.61 6.33
C TRP A 92 -12.11 3.06 7.06
N GLU A 93 -12.35 2.01 7.84
CA GLU A 93 -11.32 1.33 8.62
C GLU A 93 -11.42 -0.19 8.48
N GLN A 94 -10.34 -0.88 8.80
CA GLN A 94 -10.25 -2.34 8.78
C GLN A 94 -9.38 -2.79 9.96
N ILE A 95 -9.95 -2.69 11.16
CA ILE A 95 -9.25 -2.90 12.42
C ILE A 95 -9.02 -4.39 12.69
N VAL A 96 -7.82 -4.74 13.16
CA VAL A 96 -7.43 -6.11 13.48
C VAL A 96 -8.18 -6.69 14.68
N ASP A 97 -8.58 -7.95 14.55
CA ASP A 97 -9.35 -8.71 15.54
C ASP A 97 -8.90 -10.18 15.66
N LEU A 98 -7.62 -10.48 15.36
CA LEU A 98 -7.06 -11.83 15.19
C LEU A 98 -7.60 -12.63 13.99
N THR A 99 -8.60 -12.13 13.24
CA THR A 99 -9.01 -12.78 11.99
C THR A 99 -7.97 -12.51 10.91
N TYR A 100 -7.69 -13.51 10.05
CA TYR A 100 -6.74 -13.36 8.94
C TYR A 100 -7.11 -12.21 7.99
N LYS A 101 -8.42 -12.06 7.69
CA LYS A 101 -8.98 -10.94 6.92
C LYS A 101 -10.08 -10.27 7.74
N PRO A 102 -9.78 -9.20 8.51
CA PRO A 102 -10.77 -8.45 9.25
C PRO A 102 -11.81 -7.82 8.31
N SER A 103 -13.03 -7.61 8.78
CA SER A 103 -14.04 -6.86 8.03
C SER A 103 -13.68 -5.38 7.99
N PHE A 104 -14.06 -4.70 6.91
CA PHE A 104 -13.96 -3.24 6.82
C PHE A 104 -15.30 -2.60 7.18
N GLU A 105 -15.22 -1.45 7.81
CA GLU A 105 -16.32 -0.63 8.29
C GLU A 105 -16.23 0.74 7.61
N ILE A 106 -17.34 1.19 7.02
CA ILE A 106 -17.43 2.53 6.42
C ILE A 106 -18.01 3.44 7.49
N VAL A 107 -17.23 4.42 7.91
CA VAL A 107 -17.59 5.35 8.97
C VAL A 107 -18.23 6.56 8.32
N ARG A 108 -19.39 7.02 8.80
CA ARG A 108 -20.13 8.18 8.22
C ARG A 108 -20.24 8.11 6.68
N PRO A 109 -20.94 7.10 6.13
CA PRO A 109 -21.08 6.94 4.69
C PRO A 109 -21.66 8.18 3.97
N GLU A 110 -22.42 9.01 4.68
CA GLU A 110 -22.97 10.29 4.22
C GLU A 110 -21.91 11.34 3.86
N ASP A 111 -20.75 11.32 4.52
CA ASP A 111 -19.65 12.26 4.26
C ASP A 111 -18.77 11.81 3.08
N GLY A 112 -18.97 10.59 2.57
CA GLY A 112 -18.15 9.98 1.53
C GLY A 112 -17.97 10.86 0.28
N PRO A 113 -19.03 11.37 -0.35
CA PRO A 113 -18.92 12.25 -1.53
C PRO A 113 -18.11 13.51 -1.25
N LYS A 114 -18.33 14.17 -0.10
CA LYS A 114 -17.62 15.39 0.29
C LYS A 114 -16.12 15.15 0.52
N VAL A 115 -15.77 14.02 1.13
CA VAL A 115 -14.38 13.62 1.36
C VAL A 115 -13.68 13.28 0.04
N ALA A 116 -14.36 12.56 -0.85
CA ALA A 116 -13.85 12.28 -2.19
C ALA A 116 -13.65 13.56 -3.00
N GLU A 117 -14.62 14.47 -3.00
CA GLU A 117 -14.54 15.77 -3.66
C GLU A 117 -13.30 16.56 -3.20
N ARG A 118 -13.12 16.73 -1.88
CA ARG A 118 -11.94 17.42 -1.32
C ARG A 118 -10.63 16.79 -1.78
N HIS A 119 -10.55 15.46 -1.75
CA HIS A 119 -9.37 14.74 -2.18
C HIS A 119 -9.04 15.00 -3.65
N PHE A 120 -10.03 14.88 -4.55
CA PHE A 120 -9.80 15.06 -5.98
C PHE A 120 -9.58 16.51 -6.38
N LEU A 121 -10.20 17.48 -5.70
CA LEU A 121 -9.90 18.90 -5.91
C LEU A 121 -8.45 19.26 -5.52
N ASP A 122 -7.91 18.70 -4.42
CA ASP A 122 -6.49 18.87 -4.05
C ASP A 122 -5.56 18.27 -5.12
N LEU A 123 -5.90 17.09 -5.65
CA LEU A 123 -5.15 16.49 -6.76
C LEU A 123 -5.23 17.32 -8.02
N CYS A 124 -6.41 17.83 -8.39
CA CYS A 124 -6.56 18.65 -9.59
C CYS A 124 -5.79 19.96 -9.48
N LYS A 125 -5.78 20.58 -8.31
CA LYS A 125 -4.98 21.78 -8.04
C LYS A 125 -3.48 21.54 -8.23
N LYS A 126 -2.99 20.33 -7.89
CA LYS A 126 -1.57 20.00 -7.96
C LYS A 126 -1.13 19.46 -9.33
N TYR A 127 -1.95 18.62 -9.97
CA TYR A 127 -1.56 17.86 -11.16
C TYR A 127 -2.39 18.17 -12.41
N GLY A 128 -3.42 19.01 -12.31
CA GLY A 128 -4.34 19.28 -13.41
C GLY A 128 -5.44 18.22 -13.53
N SER A 129 -5.50 17.51 -14.64
CA SER A 129 -6.47 16.43 -14.83
C SER A 129 -6.14 15.21 -13.97
N VAL A 130 -7.14 14.45 -13.52
CA VAL A 130 -6.96 13.25 -12.70
C VAL A 130 -7.80 12.11 -13.25
N LEU A 131 -7.14 10.99 -13.55
CA LEU A 131 -7.79 9.72 -13.86
C LEU A 131 -7.69 8.77 -12.66
N ALA A 132 -8.83 8.52 -12.01
CA ALA A 132 -8.95 7.58 -10.91
C ALA A 132 -9.14 6.14 -11.41
N VAL A 133 -8.14 5.28 -11.20
CA VAL A 133 -8.19 3.86 -11.52
C VAL A 133 -8.42 3.05 -10.26
N ASN A 134 -9.59 2.42 -10.16
CA ASN A 134 -9.98 1.59 -9.04
C ASN A 134 -9.82 0.09 -9.35
N LEU A 135 -8.88 -0.56 -8.66
CA LEU A 135 -8.52 -1.98 -8.86
C LEU A 135 -9.23 -2.96 -7.92
N VAL A 136 -10.24 -2.50 -7.19
CA VAL A 136 -10.95 -3.25 -6.13
C VAL A 136 -11.89 -4.30 -6.76
N ASN A 137 -12.08 -5.41 -6.04
CA ASN A 137 -12.96 -6.48 -6.48
C ASN A 137 -14.41 -6.00 -6.45
N THR A 138 -15.21 -6.43 -7.42
CA THR A 138 -16.63 -6.08 -7.52
C THR A 138 -17.55 -6.94 -6.64
N HIS A 139 -17.01 -8.00 -6.04
CA HIS A 139 -17.77 -8.96 -5.25
C HIS A 139 -17.39 -8.96 -3.76
N GLY A 140 -18.31 -9.47 -2.95
CA GLY A 140 -18.14 -9.63 -1.51
C GLY A 140 -17.96 -8.29 -0.81
N GLY A 141 -17.16 -8.29 0.25
CA GLY A 141 -16.94 -7.07 1.01
C GLY A 141 -16.23 -5.96 0.21
N GLU A 142 -15.18 -6.30 -0.54
CA GLU A 142 -14.50 -5.35 -1.43
C GLU A 142 -15.47 -4.69 -2.42
N GLY A 143 -16.45 -5.46 -2.93
CA GLY A 143 -17.50 -4.96 -3.80
C GLY A 143 -18.32 -3.83 -3.19
N ARG A 144 -18.76 -3.98 -1.92
CA ARG A 144 -19.51 -2.94 -1.20
C ARG A 144 -18.71 -1.64 -1.07
N LEU A 145 -17.41 -1.73 -0.80
CA LEU A 145 -16.54 -0.55 -0.73
C LEU A 145 -16.34 0.08 -2.11
N SER A 146 -16.20 -0.74 -3.15
CA SER A 146 -16.06 -0.30 -4.54
C SER A 146 -17.31 0.43 -5.03
N GLU A 147 -18.49 -0.11 -4.74
CA GLU A 147 -19.79 0.50 -5.08
C GLU A 147 -19.95 1.86 -4.40
N ARG A 148 -19.64 1.94 -3.10
CA ARG A 148 -19.69 3.20 -2.35
C ARG A 148 -18.73 4.24 -2.91
N PHE A 149 -17.54 3.83 -3.31
CA PHE A 149 -16.58 4.74 -3.93
C PHE A 149 -17.06 5.21 -5.30
N SER A 150 -17.56 4.30 -6.13
CA SER A 150 -18.15 4.65 -7.43
C SER A 150 -19.29 5.67 -7.28
N ASN A 151 -20.19 5.46 -6.32
CA ASN A 151 -21.29 6.39 -6.06
C ASN A 151 -20.81 7.76 -5.55
N ALA A 152 -19.75 7.79 -4.73
CA ALA A 152 -19.13 9.03 -4.28
C ALA A 152 -18.39 9.78 -5.41
N MET A 153 -17.92 9.07 -6.44
CA MET A 153 -17.27 9.66 -7.61
C MET A 153 -18.27 10.28 -8.58
N GLN A 154 -19.45 9.69 -8.78
CA GLN A 154 -20.46 10.16 -9.75
C GLN A 154 -20.70 11.69 -9.74
N PRO A 155 -20.95 12.35 -8.58
CA PRO A 155 -21.22 13.79 -8.57
C PRO A 155 -20.01 14.67 -8.86
N ILE A 156 -18.78 14.14 -8.78
CA ILE A 156 -17.54 14.91 -8.97
C ILE A 156 -16.87 14.65 -10.33
N LEU A 157 -17.44 13.75 -11.15
CA LEU A 157 -16.93 13.49 -12.49
C LEU A 157 -17.06 14.75 -13.35
N SER A 158 -15.99 15.05 -14.09
CA SER A 158 -15.90 16.21 -14.98
C SER A 158 -14.83 15.95 -16.04
N ASP A 159 -14.61 16.89 -16.96
CA ASP A 159 -13.54 16.77 -17.96
C ASP A 159 -12.15 16.58 -17.31
N ASN A 160 -11.95 17.16 -16.12
CA ASN A 160 -10.72 17.05 -15.35
C ASN A 160 -10.70 15.87 -14.37
N ILE A 161 -11.82 15.19 -14.11
CA ILE A 161 -11.90 14.09 -13.15
C ILE A 161 -12.60 12.91 -13.81
N GLN A 162 -11.81 11.91 -14.18
CA GLN A 162 -12.29 10.69 -14.82
C GLN A 162 -12.16 9.49 -13.87
N TYR A 163 -13.03 8.51 -14.03
CA TYR A 163 -13.07 7.32 -13.16
C TYR A 163 -13.18 6.04 -13.99
N VAL A 164 -12.28 5.09 -13.70
CA VAL A 164 -12.23 3.77 -14.34
C VAL A 164 -12.26 2.69 -13.25
N GLN A 165 -13.29 1.87 -13.28
CA GLN A 165 -13.38 0.66 -12.46
C GLN A 165 -12.78 -0.52 -13.23
N PHE A 166 -11.78 -1.19 -12.64
CA PHE A 166 -11.14 -2.36 -13.22
C PHE A 166 -11.02 -3.48 -12.19
N ASP A 167 -11.84 -4.53 -12.30
CA ASP A 167 -11.76 -5.67 -11.38
C ASP A 167 -10.52 -6.51 -11.67
N PHE A 168 -9.44 -6.18 -10.97
CA PHE A 168 -8.15 -6.82 -11.15
C PHE A 168 -8.20 -8.34 -10.90
N HIS A 169 -8.96 -8.80 -9.90
CA HIS A 169 -9.01 -10.23 -9.59
C HIS A 169 -9.83 -11.00 -10.63
N LYS A 170 -10.94 -10.45 -11.10
CA LYS A 170 -11.76 -11.10 -12.14
C LYS A 170 -11.01 -11.14 -13.47
N ILE A 171 -10.32 -10.05 -13.83
CA ILE A 171 -9.69 -9.93 -15.14
C ILE A 171 -8.32 -10.63 -15.14
N CYS A 172 -7.41 -10.26 -14.24
CA CYS A 172 -6.03 -10.77 -14.22
C CYS A 172 -5.85 -12.02 -13.34
N GLY A 173 -6.75 -12.27 -12.39
CA GLY A 173 -6.62 -13.41 -11.48
C GLY A 173 -5.30 -13.40 -10.70
N HIS A 174 -4.70 -14.58 -10.59
CA HIS A 174 -3.42 -14.78 -9.89
C HIS A 174 -2.20 -14.83 -10.82
N ILE A 175 -2.43 -14.96 -12.14
CA ILE A 175 -1.41 -15.34 -13.13
C ILE A 175 -1.50 -14.48 -14.41
N HIS A 176 -2.69 -14.03 -14.81
CA HIS A 176 -2.96 -13.42 -16.13
C HIS A 176 -2.80 -11.90 -16.17
N PHE A 177 -1.63 -11.42 -15.76
CA PHE A 177 -1.35 -9.99 -15.70
C PHE A 177 -1.14 -9.34 -17.07
N GLU A 178 -0.91 -10.13 -18.13
CA GLU A 178 -0.94 -9.67 -19.52
C GLU A 178 -2.25 -8.94 -19.86
N ARG A 179 -3.35 -9.31 -19.19
CA ARG A 179 -4.67 -8.67 -19.35
C ARG A 179 -4.73 -7.25 -18.80
N LEU A 180 -3.66 -6.75 -18.17
CA LEU A 180 -3.53 -5.32 -17.87
C LEU A 180 -3.44 -4.46 -19.13
N SER A 181 -3.15 -5.04 -20.30
CA SER A 181 -3.31 -4.35 -21.58
C SER A 181 -4.73 -3.82 -21.77
N ILE A 182 -5.75 -4.55 -21.31
CA ILE A 182 -7.16 -4.12 -21.40
C ILE A 182 -7.38 -2.80 -20.64
N LEU A 183 -6.76 -2.67 -19.45
CA LEU A 183 -6.80 -1.41 -18.70
C LEU A 183 -6.04 -0.32 -19.43
N TYR A 184 -4.86 -0.64 -19.97
CA TYR A 184 -4.07 0.32 -20.74
C TYR A 184 -4.84 0.87 -21.93
N ASP A 185 -5.51 0.01 -22.70
CA ASP A 185 -6.29 0.40 -23.87
C ASP A 185 -7.44 1.36 -23.50
N GLN A 186 -8.04 1.20 -22.31
CA GLN A 186 -9.08 2.11 -21.80
C GLN A 186 -8.55 3.49 -21.40
N ILE A 187 -7.28 3.60 -21.01
CA ILE A 187 -6.68 4.83 -20.48
C ILE A 187 -5.65 5.45 -21.44
N GLU A 188 -5.43 4.81 -22.59
CA GLU A 188 -4.35 5.18 -23.49
C GLU A 188 -4.50 6.62 -24.00
N ASP A 189 -5.71 6.99 -24.39
CA ASP A 189 -6.02 8.33 -24.90
C ASP A 189 -5.84 9.39 -23.82
N TYR A 190 -6.20 9.08 -22.56
CA TYR A 190 -5.92 9.96 -21.43
C TYR A 190 -4.41 10.23 -21.29
N LEU A 191 -3.58 9.18 -21.36
CA LEU A 191 -2.12 9.30 -21.26
C LEU A 191 -1.53 10.08 -22.44
N LYS A 192 -2.07 9.92 -23.66
CA LYS A 192 -1.64 10.70 -24.84
C LYS A 192 -2.00 12.18 -24.69
N ASN A 193 -3.20 12.49 -24.22
CA ASN A 193 -3.71 13.86 -24.10
C ASN A 193 -3.01 14.66 -23.00
N HIS A 194 -2.65 14.02 -21.89
CA HIS A 194 -2.03 14.69 -20.74
C HIS A 194 -0.50 14.66 -20.71
N ARG A 195 0.12 14.00 -21.69
CA ARG A 195 1.56 14.01 -22.00
C ARG A 195 2.46 13.66 -20.82
N ASN A 196 3.77 13.81 -21.02
CA ASN A 196 4.78 13.72 -19.99
C ASN A 196 5.55 15.06 -19.92
N PHE A 197 6.42 15.22 -18.93
CA PHE A 197 7.32 16.36 -18.89
C PHE A 197 8.58 16.06 -19.70
N LEU A 198 9.02 17.00 -20.57
CA LEU A 198 10.21 16.84 -21.39
C LEU A 198 10.98 18.16 -21.51
N LEU A 199 12.27 18.11 -21.16
CA LEU A 199 13.26 19.16 -21.42
C LEU A 199 14.19 18.74 -22.57
N ASN A 200 14.52 19.70 -23.43
CA ASN A 200 15.53 19.52 -24.47
C ASN A 200 16.96 19.64 -23.92
N MET A 201 17.95 19.50 -24.81
CA MET A 201 19.37 19.61 -24.47
C MET A 201 19.77 20.99 -23.94
N ASP A 202 19.06 22.04 -24.34
CA ASP A 202 19.28 23.43 -23.94
C ASP A 202 18.57 23.79 -22.62
N GLY A 203 17.82 22.84 -22.04
CA GLY A 203 17.04 23.03 -20.82
C GLY A 203 15.67 23.70 -21.05
N GLU A 204 15.24 23.85 -22.29
CA GLU A 204 13.93 24.40 -22.65
C GLU A 204 12.83 23.33 -22.50
N LYS A 205 11.68 23.76 -22.00
CA LYS A 205 10.51 22.90 -21.79
C LYS A 205 9.77 22.65 -23.10
N ILE A 206 9.84 21.42 -23.61
CA ILE A 206 9.11 20.98 -24.81
C ILE A 206 7.69 20.54 -24.42
N GLU A 207 7.56 19.70 -23.39
CA GLU A 207 6.27 19.17 -22.93
C GLU A 207 6.11 19.32 -21.43
N GLU A 208 4.86 19.44 -21.00
CA GLU A 208 4.47 19.48 -19.59
C GLU A 208 3.36 18.46 -19.33
N GLN A 209 3.50 17.72 -18.23
CA GLN A 209 2.48 16.78 -17.79
C GLN A 209 1.30 17.57 -17.19
N THR A 210 0.12 17.46 -17.80
CA THR A 210 -1.10 18.21 -17.41
C THR A 210 -2.16 17.35 -16.73
N GLY A 211 -1.83 16.09 -16.43
CA GLY A 211 -2.72 15.18 -15.73
C GLY A 211 -2.00 14.00 -15.09
N VAL A 212 -2.67 13.31 -14.18
CA VAL A 212 -2.09 12.21 -13.40
C VAL A 212 -3.02 11.02 -13.30
N VAL A 213 -2.46 9.81 -13.40
CA VAL A 213 -3.18 8.58 -13.08
C VAL A 213 -3.05 8.30 -11.59
N ARG A 214 -4.20 8.27 -10.91
CA ARG A 214 -4.33 7.92 -9.50
C ARG A 214 -4.83 6.48 -9.37
N THR A 215 -3.96 5.58 -8.91
CA THR A 215 -4.33 4.16 -8.72
C THR A 215 -4.68 3.87 -7.26
N ASN A 216 -5.78 3.15 -7.02
CA ASN A 216 -6.09 2.63 -5.70
C ASN A 216 -6.54 1.18 -5.73
N CYS A 217 -6.44 0.57 -4.56
CA CYS A 217 -6.85 -0.78 -4.26
C CYS A 217 -7.20 -0.88 -2.77
N ILE A 218 -7.76 -2.01 -2.30
CA ILE A 218 -7.92 -2.24 -0.86
C ILE A 218 -6.57 -2.26 -0.15
N ASP A 219 -5.54 -2.81 -0.80
CA ASP A 219 -4.17 -2.81 -0.33
C ASP A 219 -3.33 -2.01 -1.31
N CYS A 220 -2.72 -0.95 -0.81
CA CYS A 220 -2.08 0.10 -1.61
C CYS A 220 -0.77 -0.32 -2.32
N LEU A 221 -0.50 -1.62 -2.50
CA LEU A 221 0.73 -2.07 -3.20
C LEU A 221 0.58 -3.13 -4.25
N ASP A 222 0.06 -4.31 -3.90
CA ASP A 222 0.43 -5.49 -4.69
C ASP A 222 -0.20 -5.41 -6.09
N ARG A 223 -1.41 -4.87 -6.20
CA ARG A 223 -2.09 -4.60 -7.48
C ARG A 223 -1.67 -3.25 -8.08
N THR A 224 -1.52 -2.22 -7.26
CA THR A 224 -1.20 -0.86 -7.68
C THR A 224 0.21 -0.75 -8.25
N ASN A 225 1.21 -1.40 -7.65
CA ASN A 225 2.59 -1.38 -8.14
C ASN A 225 2.72 -2.03 -9.52
N VAL A 226 2.04 -3.15 -9.73
CA VAL A 226 2.03 -3.83 -11.03
C VAL A 226 1.37 -2.95 -12.09
N THR A 227 0.22 -2.34 -11.77
CA THR A 227 -0.45 -1.41 -12.69
C THR A 227 0.39 -0.17 -12.99
N GLN A 228 0.98 0.47 -11.98
CA GLN A 228 1.83 1.65 -12.18
C GLN A 228 3.09 1.34 -12.99
N SER A 229 3.72 0.17 -12.76
CA SER A 229 4.88 -0.30 -13.52
C SER A 229 4.54 -0.53 -14.99
N MET A 230 3.36 -1.08 -15.28
CA MET A 230 2.87 -1.25 -16.66
C MET A 230 2.66 0.10 -17.35
N ILE A 231 1.97 1.05 -16.70
CA ILE A 231 1.74 2.39 -17.24
C ILE A 231 3.08 3.10 -17.49
N ALA A 232 3.97 3.06 -16.51
CA ALA A 232 5.30 3.65 -16.61
C ALA A 232 6.14 3.04 -17.74
N ARG A 233 6.06 1.72 -17.96
CA ARG A 233 6.72 1.05 -19.08
C ARG A 233 6.24 1.64 -20.41
N LYS A 234 4.92 1.77 -20.59
CA LYS A 234 4.34 2.29 -21.83
C LYS A 234 4.64 3.76 -22.08
N VAL A 235 4.65 4.57 -21.03
CA VAL A 235 5.07 5.98 -21.14
C VAL A 235 6.55 6.09 -21.47
N MET A 236 7.41 5.28 -20.84
CA MET A 236 8.84 5.26 -21.12
C MET A 236 9.16 4.81 -22.56
N GLU A 237 8.46 3.80 -23.10
CA GLU A 237 8.58 3.42 -24.51
C GLU A 237 8.29 4.59 -25.45
N ARG A 238 7.28 5.43 -25.11
CA ARG A 238 6.98 6.65 -25.87
C ARG A 238 8.04 7.74 -25.69
N GLN A 239 8.52 7.96 -24.46
CA GLN A 239 9.58 8.94 -24.20
C GLN A 239 10.85 8.59 -24.97
N LEU A 240 11.26 7.31 -24.96
CA LEU A 240 12.42 6.82 -25.72
C LEU A 240 12.24 6.99 -27.23
N ASN A 241 11.01 6.85 -27.74
CA ASN A 241 10.68 7.14 -29.14
C ASN A 241 10.77 8.65 -29.43
N GLN A 242 10.20 9.50 -28.57
CA GLN A 242 10.19 10.96 -28.73
C GLN A 242 11.62 11.54 -28.77
N ILE A 243 12.56 10.99 -27.99
CA ILE A 243 13.96 11.43 -27.95
C ILE A 243 14.86 10.72 -28.98
N GLY A 244 14.29 9.88 -29.85
CA GLY A 244 15.01 9.19 -30.94
C GLY A 244 15.94 8.06 -30.50
N VAL A 245 15.77 7.52 -29.29
CA VAL A 245 16.52 6.34 -28.82
C VAL A 245 15.88 5.05 -29.33
N PHE A 246 14.54 5.01 -29.40
CA PHE A 246 13.77 3.92 -29.97
C PHE A 246 13.25 4.29 -31.36
N ASN A 247 13.16 3.32 -32.26
CA ASN A 247 12.38 3.44 -33.49
C ASN A 247 10.87 3.27 -33.20
N ALA A 248 10.02 3.64 -34.15
CA ALA A 248 8.55 3.64 -34.00
C ALA A 248 7.95 2.31 -33.49
N ASN A 249 8.58 1.17 -33.78
CA ASN A 249 8.13 -0.17 -33.39
C ASN A 249 8.98 -0.83 -32.30
N ASP A 250 9.98 -0.13 -31.75
CA ASP A 250 10.80 -0.67 -30.68
C ASP A 250 10.03 -0.69 -29.36
N SER A 251 10.30 -1.73 -28.56
CA SER A 251 9.74 -1.90 -27.23
C SER A 251 10.85 -2.23 -26.25
N ILE A 252 10.63 -1.99 -24.96
CA ILE A 252 11.62 -2.32 -23.93
C ILE A 252 11.96 -3.81 -23.96
N SER A 253 10.99 -4.65 -24.32
CA SER A 253 11.16 -6.10 -24.45
C SER A 253 12.20 -6.52 -25.50
N ALA A 254 12.51 -5.65 -26.47
CA ALA A 254 13.56 -5.90 -27.46
C ALA A 254 14.98 -5.77 -26.88
N TYR A 255 15.12 -5.18 -25.69
CA TYR A 255 16.40 -4.92 -25.02
C TYR A 255 16.45 -5.64 -23.65
N PRO A 256 16.88 -6.92 -23.60
CA PRO A 256 16.76 -7.76 -22.39
C PRO A 256 17.42 -7.19 -21.13
N THR A 257 18.58 -6.54 -21.28
CA THR A 257 19.30 -5.91 -20.16
C THR A 257 18.52 -4.73 -19.59
N PHE A 258 17.97 -3.88 -20.46
CA PHE A 258 17.12 -2.77 -20.06
C PHE A 258 15.84 -3.29 -19.40
N ASP A 259 15.18 -4.26 -20.03
CA ASP A 259 13.95 -4.89 -19.54
C ASP A 259 14.12 -5.47 -18.12
N THR A 260 15.21 -6.21 -17.91
CA THR A 260 15.54 -6.80 -16.61
C THR A 260 15.82 -5.73 -15.56
N SER A 261 16.57 -4.68 -15.93
CA SER A 261 16.89 -3.56 -15.01
C SER A 261 15.63 -2.79 -14.61
N PHE A 262 14.74 -2.51 -15.57
CA PHE A 262 13.44 -1.90 -15.33
C PHE A 262 12.58 -2.74 -14.37
N LYS A 263 12.48 -4.05 -14.64
CA LYS A 263 11.71 -5.00 -13.81
C LYS A 263 12.24 -5.04 -12.38
N ASN A 264 13.55 -5.12 -12.21
CA ASN A 264 14.20 -5.12 -10.90
C ASN A 264 13.96 -3.80 -10.15
N MET A 265 14.10 -2.66 -10.83
CA MET A 265 13.87 -1.33 -10.26
C MET A 265 12.44 -1.19 -9.70
N TRP A 266 11.42 -1.54 -10.49
CA TRP A 266 10.02 -1.46 -10.06
C TRP A 266 9.64 -2.47 -8.96
N ALA A 267 10.31 -3.63 -8.93
CA ALA A 267 10.12 -4.60 -7.87
C ALA A 267 10.72 -4.14 -6.55
N ASN A 268 11.93 -3.57 -6.59
CA ASN A 268 12.59 -2.99 -5.40
C ASN A 268 11.81 -1.79 -4.87
N HIS A 269 11.34 -0.90 -5.76
CA HIS A 269 10.44 0.20 -5.40
C HIS A 269 9.17 -0.30 -4.69
N GLY A 270 8.55 -1.36 -5.22
CA GLY A 270 7.40 -2.01 -4.59
C GLY A 270 7.74 -2.53 -3.19
N ASP A 271 8.84 -3.27 -3.05
CA ASP A 271 9.28 -3.85 -1.78
C ASP A 271 9.57 -2.76 -0.72
N GLU A 272 10.30 -1.70 -1.08
CA GLU A 272 10.66 -0.61 -0.17
C GLU A 272 9.46 0.16 0.34
N ILE A 273 8.48 0.44 -0.52
CA ILE A 273 7.24 1.10 -0.09
C ILE A 273 6.40 0.16 0.79
N SER A 274 6.40 -1.16 0.53
CA SER A 274 5.67 -2.14 1.33
C SER A 274 6.14 -2.16 2.77
N ILE A 275 7.46 -2.21 2.96
CA ILE A 275 8.09 -2.31 4.28
C ILE A 275 7.66 -1.14 5.17
N GLN A 276 7.48 0.05 4.59
CA GLN A 276 7.16 1.26 5.33
C GLN A 276 5.79 1.25 6.02
N TYR A 277 4.81 0.47 5.54
CA TYR A 277 3.49 0.43 6.17
C TYR A 277 2.96 -0.98 6.47
N SER A 278 3.49 -2.04 5.85
CA SER A 278 3.17 -3.44 6.21
C SER A 278 4.30 -4.17 6.94
N GLY A 279 5.49 -3.56 7.03
CA GLY A 279 6.67 -4.16 7.68
C GLY A 279 7.26 -5.38 6.96
N THR A 280 6.79 -5.69 5.75
CA THR A 280 7.31 -6.77 4.90
C THR A 280 7.47 -6.26 3.48
N PRO A 281 8.28 -6.92 2.63
CA PRO A 281 8.28 -6.71 1.18
C PRO A 281 6.89 -6.86 0.54
N ALA A 282 6.75 -6.40 -0.70
CA ALA A 282 5.52 -6.52 -1.46
C ALA A 282 5.24 -8.00 -1.76
N LEU A 283 3.97 -8.38 -1.80
CA LEU A 283 3.62 -9.68 -2.36
C LEU A 283 3.67 -9.56 -3.87
N LYS A 284 3.88 -10.68 -4.56
CA LYS A 284 3.94 -10.68 -6.03
C LYS A 284 5.11 -9.88 -6.61
N GLY A 285 6.17 -9.63 -5.84
CA GLY A 285 7.39 -9.02 -6.36
C GLY A 285 8.07 -9.89 -7.44
N ASP A 286 7.86 -11.20 -7.42
CA ASP A 286 8.33 -12.12 -8.46
C ASP A 286 7.69 -11.85 -9.82
N PHE A 287 6.42 -11.46 -9.83
CA PHE A 287 5.74 -11.07 -11.06
C PHE A 287 6.38 -9.84 -11.71
N VAL A 288 6.68 -8.81 -10.91
CA VAL A 288 7.34 -7.61 -11.44
C VAL A 288 8.76 -7.92 -11.92
N ARG A 289 9.51 -8.80 -11.22
CA ARG A 289 10.88 -9.18 -11.58
C ARG A 289 10.97 -10.10 -12.80
N CYS A 290 10.12 -11.12 -12.86
CA CYS A 290 10.24 -12.21 -13.84
C CYS A 290 9.13 -12.21 -14.90
N GLY A 291 8.11 -11.36 -14.77
CA GLY A 291 6.94 -11.35 -15.66
C GLY A 291 6.00 -12.55 -15.49
N THR A 292 6.33 -13.52 -14.62
CA THR A 292 5.52 -14.70 -14.30
C THR A 292 5.67 -15.06 -12.82
N ARG A 293 4.78 -15.93 -12.32
CA ARG A 293 4.84 -16.42 -10.94
C ARG A 293 5.80 -17.59 -10.81
N THR A 294 6.71 -17.53 -9.84
CA THR A 294 7.69 -18.60 -9.56
C THR A 294 7.31 -19.37 -8.30
N ILE A 295 7.65 -20.66 -8.23
CA ILE A 295 7.38 -21.50 -7.03
C ILE A 295 8.08 -20.92 -5.79
N GLN A 296 9.33 -20.45 -5.95
CA GLN A 296 10.07 -19.77 -4.89
C GLN A 296 9.37 -18.46 -4.47
N GLY A 297 8.84 -17.69 -5.43
CA GLY A 297 8.04 -16.50 -5.17
C GLY A 297 6.79 -16.80 -4.35
N ILE A 298 6.07 -17.88 -4.67
CA ILE A 298 4.88 -18.32 -3.91
C ILE A 298 5.24 -18.69 -2.46
N ALA A 299 6.34 -19.42 -2.25
CA ALA A 299 6.80 -19.77 -0.90
C ALA A 299 7.18 -18.51 -0.09
N LYS A 300 7.89 -17.56 -0.71
CA LYS A 300 8.24 -16.27 -0.10
C LYS A 300 7.00 -15.43 0.22
N ASP A 301 6.01 -15.41 -0.65
CA ASP A 301 4.72 -14.75 -0.43
C ASP A 301 3.97 -15.36 0.77
N GLY A 302 4.04 -16.69 0.94
CA GLY A 302 3.49 -17.39 2.10
C GLY A 302 4.14 -16.93 3.42
N TRP A 303 5.47 -16.89 3.46
CA TRP A 303 6.21 -16.38 4.63
C TRP A 303 5.88 -14.91 4.93
N ASN A 304 5.89 -14.07 3.90
CA ASN A 304 5.54 -12.65 4.03
C ASN A 304 4.11 -12.46 4.55
N SER A 305 3.16 -13.32 4.14
CA SER A 305 1.77 -13.25 4.61
C SER A 305 1.65 -13.60 6.10
N LEU A 306 2.40 -14.60 6.57
CA LEU A 306 2.48 -14.95 7.99
C LEU A 306 3.14 -13.82 8.80
N ALA A 307 4.23 -13.24 8.30
CA ALA A 307 4.88 -12.09 8.92
C ALA A 307 3.94 -10.88 9.00
N ARG A 308 3.21 -10.56 7.92
CA ARG A 308 2.18 -9.51 7.90
C ARG A 308 1.09 -9.77 8.94
N TYR A 309 0.60 -11.01 9.05
CA TYR A 309 -0.39 -11.38 10.06
C TYR A 309 0.12 -11.10 11.48
N TYR A 310 1.36 -11.50 11.78
CA TYR A 310 1.98 -11.23 13.07
C TYR A 310 2.14 -9.72 13.33
N LEU A 311 2.72 -8.98 12.39
CA LEU A 311 2.97 -7.54 12.54
C LEU A 311 1.68 -6.75 12.73
N ASN A 312 0.68 -6.98 11.88
CA ASN A 312 -0.61 -6.29 11.94
C ASN A 312 -1.28 -6.47 13.32
N ASN A 313 -1.21 -7.68 13.88
CA ASN A 313 -1.88 -7.99 15.15
C ASN A 313 -1.06 -7.62 16.39
N PHE A 314 0.27 -7.68 16.34
CA PHE A 314 1.10 -7.68 17.56
C PHE A 314 2.17 -6.59 17.63
N ALA A 315 2.48 -5.88 16.53
CA ALA A 315 3.53 -4.85 16.52
C ALA A 315 3.09 -3.50 15.95
N ASP A 316 2.13 -3.51 15.01
CA ASP A 316 1.80 -2.35 14.20
C ASP A 316 1.10 -1.21 14.96
N GLY A 317 0.51 -1.48 16.13
CA GLY A 317 -0.07 -0.44 16.99
C GLY A 317 1.00 0.47 17.61
N SER A 318 2.03 -0.11 18.22
CA SER A 318 3.18 0.64 18.74
C SER A 318 3.94 1.34 17.61
N LYS A 319 4.04 0.72 16.43
CA LYS A 319 4.61 1.35 15.23
C LYS A 319 3.78 2.56 14.79
N GLN A 320 2.45 2.49 14.86
CA GLN A 320 1.58 3.62 14.54
C GLN A 320 1.80 4.78 15.52
N ASP A 321 1.92 4.50 16.82
CA ASP A 321 2.21 5.54 17.82
C ASP A 321 3.55 6.24 17.53
N ALA A 322 4.59 5.48 17.16
CA ALA A 322 5.88 6.04 16.79
C ALA A 322 5.80 6.91 15.52
N ILE A 323 5.01 6.49 14.52
CA ILE A 323 4.76 7.26 13.30
C ILE A 323 4.06 8.58 13.64
N ASP A 324 3.01 8.52 14.47
CA ASP A 324 2.20 9.69 14.83
C ASP A 324 3.02 10.70 15.64
N LEU A 325 3.89 10.23 16.52
CA LEU A 325 4.84 11.06 17.27
C LEU A 325 5.86 11.74 16.34
N LEU A 326 6.53 10.96 15.47
CA LEU A 326 7.59 11.47 14.59
C LEU A 326 7.06 12.50 13.59
N GLN A 327 5.83 12.33 13.13
CA GLN A 327 5.19 13.24 12.17
C GLN A 327 4.49 14.44 12.82
N GLY A 328 4.44 14.49 14.16
CA GLY A 328 3.80 15.59 14.88
C GLY A 328 2.27 15.53 14.88
N HIS A 329 1.67 14.39 14.57
CA HIS A 329 0.21 14.19 14.69
C HIS A 329 -0.26 14.13 16.14
N TYR A 330 0.67 13.85 17.07
CA TYR A 330 0.47 13.93 18.51
C TYR A 330 1.49 14.88 19.14
N ILE A 331 1.00 15.89 19.88
CA ILE A 331 1.84 16.82 20.63
C ILE A 331 1.89 16.34 22.09
N VAL A 332 3.08 15.98 22.56
CA VAL A 332 3.29 15.63 23.96
C VAL A 332 3.12 16.89 24.81
N SER A 333 1.99 17.00 25.52
CA SER A 333 1.83 18.06 26.50
C SER A 333 2.79 17.83 27.66
N ALA A 334 3.74 18.73 27.86
CA ALA A 334 4.64 18.73 29.01
C ALA A 334 3.91 19.23 30.26
N SER A 335 2.90 18.47 30.73
CA SER A 335 2.40 18.65 32.10
C SER A 335 3.44 18.05 33.05
N ARG A 336 3.94 18.86 33.99
CA ARG A 336 4.86 18.43 35.06
C ARG A 336 4.22 17.40 36.02
N ASP A 337 2.91 17.20 35.94
CA ASP A 337 2.18 16.19 36.71
C ASP A 337 1.89 14.97 35.83
N LEU A 338 2.95 14.24 35.46
CA LEU A 338 2.75 12.92 34.87
C LEU A 338 2.48 11.94 36.01
N ALA A 339 1.20 11.74 36.35
CA ALA A 339 0.79 10.42 36.79
C ALA A 339 1.33 9.44 35.74
N LEU A 340 2.17 8.49 36.16
CA LEU A 340 2.66 7.43 35.29
C LEU A 340 1.49 6.94 34.43
N PRO A 341 1.65 6.80 33.10
CA PRO A 341 0.58 6.26 32.28
C PRO A 341 0.07 4.99 32.95
N ALA A 342 -1.25 4.89 33.12
CA ALA A 342 -1.91 3.69 33.63
C ALA A 342 -1.25 2.45 33.01
N GLU A 343 -1.08 1.42 33.84
CA GLU A 343 -0.35 0.18 33.58
C GLU A 343 -0.40 -0.31 32.12
N PRO A 344 0.63 -1.02 31.64
CA PRO A 344 0.73 -1.39 30.24
C PRO A 344 -0.32 -2.45 29.87
N GLU A 345 -1.56 -2.05 29.58
CA GLU A 345 -2.63 -2.90 29.05
C GLU A 345 -2.15 -3.67 27.79
N GLY A 346 -1.19 -3.10 27.03
CA GLY A 346 -0.58 -3.79 25.89
C GLY A 346 0.43 -4.89 26.26
N LEU A 347 1.12 -4.79 27.41
CA LEU A 347 1.95 -5.88 27.93
C LEU A 347 1.05 -6.98 28.46
N GLU A 348 -0.03 -6.63 29.16
CA GLU A 348 -1.05 -7.58 29.60
C GLU A 348 -1.72 -8.30 28.42
N ALA A 349 -2.11 -7.59 27.36
CA ALA A 349 -2.70 -8.20 26.16
C ALA A 349 -1.72 -9.15 25.45
N TYR A 350 -0.44 -8.76 25.32
CA TYR A 350 0.60 -9.59 24.71
C TYR A 350 0.96 -10.82 25.56
N VAL A 351 1.10 -10.64 26.87
CA VAL A 351 1.35 -11.73 27.83
C VAL A 351 0.14 -12.67 27.89
N SER A 352 -1.08 -12.12 27.94
CA SER A 352 -2.33 -12.88 27.93
C SER A 352 -2.50 -13.67 26.64
N MET A 353 -2.12 -13.11 25.49
CA MET A 353 -2.19 -13.82 24.20
C MET A 353 -1.16 -14.95 24.10
N LYS A 354 0.09 -14.73 24.54
CA LYS A 354 1.11 -15.80 24.59
C LYS A 354 0.70 -16.92 25.55
N LEU A 355 0.23 -16.54 26.74
CA LEU A 355 -0.27 -17.49 27.72
C LEU A 355 -1.44 -18.30 27.15
N ALA A 356 -2.44 -17.66 26.56
CA ALA A 356 -3.57 -18.34 25.96
C ALA A 356 -3.18 -19.24 24.77
N SER A 357 -2.24 -18.81 23.93
CA SER A 357 -1.72 -19.63 22.83
C SER A 357 -0.97 -20.87 23.33
N VAL A 358 -0.15 -20.72 24.38
CA VAL A 358 0.52 -21.86 25.03
C VAL A 358 -0.52 -22.80 25.62
N LEU A 359 -1.52 -22.29 26.34
CA LEU A 359 -2.59 -23.10 26.94
C LEU A 359 -3.36 -23.91 25.88
N VAL A 360 -3.70 -23.30 24.72
CA VAL A 360 -4.37 -23.99 23.61
C VAL A 360 -3.47 -25.06 23.01
N LEU A 361 -2.18 -24.77 22.75
CA LEU A 361 -1.25 -25.74 22.18
C LEU A 361 -1.00 -26.91 23.14
N THR A 362 -0.77 -26.64 24.41
CA THR A 362 -0.58 -27.66 25.44
C THR A 362 -1.84 -28.51 25.61
N GLY A 363 -3.03 -27.88 25.63
CA GLY A 363 -4.30 -28.58 25.70
C GLY A 363 -4.58 -29.47 24.48
N LEU A 364 -4.25 -29.01 23.27
CA LEU A 364 -4.35 -29.81 22.04
C LEU A 364 -3.34 -30.96 22.01
N MET A 365 -2.08 -30.73 22.43
CA MET A 365 -1.10 -31.81 22.55
C MET A 365 -1.55 -32.86 23.56
N PHE A 366 -2.03 -32.44 24.72
CA PHE A 366 -2.53 -33.35 25.74
C PHE A 366 -3.77 -34.11 25.26
N ALA A 367 -4.67 -33.46 24.52
CA ALA A 367 -5.82 -34.10 23.89
C ALA A 367 -5.37 -35.18 22.88
N MET A 368 -4.39 -34.90 22.02
CA MET A 368 -3.84 -35.87 21.07
C MET A 368 -3.14 -37.04 21.75
N MET A 369 -2.34 -36.78 22.78
CA MET A 369 -1.67 -37.83 23.57
C MET A 369 -2.67 -38.74 24.28
N SER A 370 -3.70 -38.15 24.89
CA SER A 370 -4.78 -38.89 25.56
C SER A 370 -5.64 -39.68 24.56
N LEU A 371 -5.89 -39.13 23.37
CA LEU A 371 -6.63 -39.81 22.31
C LEU A 371 -5.91 -41.07 21.83
N ARG A 372 -4.57 -41.03 21.72
CA ARG A 372 -3.76 -42.21 21.37
C ARG A 372 -3.89 -43.33 22.40
N GLN A 373 -4.11 -42.99 23.67
CA GLN A 373 -4.28 -43.95 24.77
C GLN A 373 -5.73 -44.39 24.97
N ALA A 374 -6.69 -43.74 24.31
CA ALA A 374 -8.13 -44.03 24.43
C ALA A 374 -8.53 -45.44 23.97
N ARG A 375 -7.67 -46.14 23.21
CA ARG A 375 -7.89 -47.54 22.83
C ARG A 375 -7.83 -48.49 24.04
N ASN A 376 -7.17 -48.07 25.13
CA ASN A 376 -6.90 -48.93 26.29
C ASN A 376 -7.79 -48.63 27.51
N ASP A 377 -8.26 -47.38 27.66
CA ASP A 377 -9.17 -46.97 28.75
C ASP A 377 -10.07 -45.82 28.30
N TRP A 378 -11.37 -45.93 28.56
CA TRP A 378 -12.38 -44.92 28.24
C TRP A 378 -12.12 -43.59 28.98
N ARG A 379 -11.44 -43.62 30.14
CA ARG A 379 -11.07 -42.41 30.89
C ARG A 379 -10.16 -41.49 30.09
N HIS A 380 -9.27 -42.04 29.26
CA HIS A 380 -8.40 -41.26 28.38
C HIS A 380 -9.17 -40.62 27.21
N LEU A 381 -10.27 -41.25 26.77
CA LEU A 381 -11.19 -40.63 25.81
C LEU A 381 -11.87 -39.40 26.41
N LEU A 382 -12.35 -39.49 27.65
CA LEU A 382 -12.99 -38.37 28.34
C LEU A 382 -12.00 -37.21 28.58
N LEU A 383 -10.78 -37.51 29.05
CA LEU A 383 -9.71 -36.52 29.22
C LEU A 383 -9.35 -35.82 27.90
N SER A 384 -9.29 -36.56 26.80
CA SER A 384 -9.05 -36.01 25.47
C SER A 384 -10.14 -35.02 25.05
N LEU A 385 -11.42 -35.41 25.21
CA LEU A 385 -12.57 -34.57 24.88
C LEU A 385 -12.62 -33.30 25.73
N VAL A 386 -12.37 -33.39 27.03
CA VAL A 386 -12.33 -32.22 27.94
C VAL A 386 -11.20 -31.27 27.56
N SER A 387 -10.01 -31.80 27.27
CA SER A 387 -8.83 -30.98 26.93
C SER A 387 -8.98 -30.31 25.57
N ALA A 388 -9.55 -31.03 24.59
CA ALA A 388 -9.92 -30.46 23.30
C ALA A 388 -11.02 -29.39 23.47
N GLY A 389 -12.05 -29.67 24.27
CA GLY A 389 -13.15 -28.74 24.56
C GLY A 389 -12.67 -27.45 25.23
N LEU A 390 -11.78 -27.54 26.22
CA LEU A 390 -11.15 -26.38 26.87
C LEU A 390 -10.30 -25.58 25.87
N SER A 391 -9.49 -26.26 25.05
CA SER A 391 -8.66 -25.60 24.03
C SER A 391 -9.50 -24.87 22.98
N LEU A 392 -10.59 -25.51 22.52
CA LEU A 392 -11.55 -24.90 21.60
C LEU A 392 -12.31 -23.75 22.26
N GLY A 393 -12.69 -23.87 23.54
CA GLY A 393 -13.35 -22.81 24.30
C GLY A 393 -12.46 -21.57 24.48
N ILE A 394 -11.19 -21.77 24.84
CA ILE A 394 -10.19 -20.68 24.93
C ILE A 394 -10.00 -20.05 23.55
N GLY A 395 -9.82 -20.85 22.50
CA GLY A 395 -9.68 -20.36 21.13
C GLY A 395 -10.90 -19.56 20.65
N ALA A 396 -12.12 -20.01 20.96
CA ALA A 396 -13.36 -19.32 20.63
C ALA A 396 -13.50 -18.00 21.40
N TYR A 397 -13.16 -17.99 22.70
CA TYR A 397 -13.15 -16.78 23.51
C TYR A 397 -12.14 -15.75 22.99
N MET A 398 -10.93 -16.20 22.66
CA MET A 398 -9.89 -15.35 22.05
C MET A 398 -10.37 -14.75 20.73
N ARG A 399 -10.99 -15.55 19.87
CA ARG A 399 -11.52 -15.06 18.59
C ARG A 399 -12.65 -14.04 18.78
N ALA A 400 -13.58 -14.30 19.71
CA ALA A 400 -14.68 -13.37 20.01
C ALA A 400 -14.18 -12.05 20.61
N ASN A 401 -13.09 -12.10 21.38
CA ASN A 401 -12.47 -10.93 22.02
C ASN A 401 -11.17 -10.50 21.32
N GLY A 402 -10.94 -10.89 20.07
CA GLY A 402 -9.61 -10.81 19.44
C GLY A 402 -9.05 -9.39 19.41
N ARG A 403 -9.95 -8.43 19.28
CA ARG A 403 -9.72 -6.99 19.45
C ARG A 403 -8.94 -6.62 20.73
N LYS A 404 -9.15 -7.30 21.87
CA LYS A 404 -8.43 -7.03 23.14
C LYS A 404 -7.01 -7.61 23.16
N PHE A 405 -6.74 -8.61 22.34
CA PHE A 405 -5.47 -9.32 22.27
C PHE A 405 -4.54 -8.78 21.19
N THR A 406 -4.96 -7.74 20.45
CA THR A 406 -4.14 -7.08 19.45
C THR A 406 -3.41 -5.87 20.03
N ASN A 407 -2.21 -5.60 19.53
CA ASN A 407 -1.42 -4.42 19.84
C ASN A 407 -2.05 -3.19 19.18
N ARG A 408 -2.68 -2.34 19.98
CA ARG A 408 -3.39 -1.14 19.52
C ARG A 408 -2.57 0.13 19.70
N PRO A 409 -2.68 1.12 18.79
CA PRO A 409 -2.16 2.46 19.02
C PRO A 409 -2.81 3.08 20.26
N ARG A 410 -2.02 3.80 21.06
CA ARG A 410 -2.43 4.45 22.31
C ARG A 410 -2.58 5.96 22.17
N LEU A 411 -1.78 6.60 21.31
CA LEU A 411 -1.69 8.06 21.22
C LEU A 411 -2.84 8.68 20.44
N LEU A 412 -3.24 8.05 19.33
CA LEU A 412 -4.40 8.44 18.55
C LEU A 412 -5.43 7.31 18.55
N LYS A 413 -6.53 7.50 19.29
CA LYS A 413 -7.77 6.78 19.00
C LYS A 413 -8.23 7.24 17.61
N SER A 414 -8.53 6.28 16.72
CA SER A 414 -9.02 6.51 15.35
C SER A 414 -9.90 7.77 15.32
N ARG A 415 -9.38 8.88 14.75
CA ARG A 415 -10.10 10.16 14.64
C ARG A 415 -11.09 10.09 13.48
N HIS A 416 -12.01 9.15 13.58
CA HIS A 416 -13.29 9.31 12.92
C HIS A 416 -14.33 9.76 13.95
#